data_AF-A0AAV8WKS7-F1
#
_entry.id   AF-A0AAV8WKS7-F1
#
_cell.length_a   1.000
_cell.length_b   1.000
_cell.length_c   1.000
_cell.angle_alpha   90.00
_cell.angle_beta   90.00
_cell.angle_gamma   90.00
#
_symmetry.space_group_name_H-M   'P 1'
#
loop_
_entity.id
_entity.type
_entity.pdbx_description
1 polymer ?
#
loop_
_entity_poly.entity_id
_entity_poly.type
_entity_poly.pdbx_seq_one_letter_code
_entity_poly.pdbx_strand_id
1 'polypeptide(L)'
;MINIGSNLRDTSSSSESEESDDLNVVEPEWRNPVGNHIVFPSDYANKKGINTELAAALVDCSPFEFFSIFLDKEIITLMVEQTNLYAMQVICSGEDIPQFSRLHQWTPTTHEEMLKFLGLIGYMGLVRMPTIRHYWSRKRLFHSNGVVSNTMSRNRFEILLLLWHFSDNEMCPPDDRAYKVQPLIDLLVEKFQNAFTPGSTFASTNH
;
A
#
# COMPACT_ATOMS: atom_id res chain seq x y z
N MET A 1 -59.14 11.53 -38.34
CA MET A 1 -59.77 10.96 -39.54
C MET A 1 -58.68 10.61 -40.51
N ILE A 2 -58.56 9.48 -41.21
CA ILE A 2 -59.22 8.17 -41.27
C ILE A 2 -58.12 7.25 -41.85
N ASN A 3 -58.15 5.99 -41.43
CA ASN A 3 -57.22 4.89 -41.70
C ASN A 3 -57.39 4.27 -43.11
N ILE A 4 -56.58 3.23 -43.35
CA ILE A 4 -56.68 2.09 -44.29
C ILE A 4 -55.75 2.25 -45.52
N GLY A 5 -54.79 1.38 -45.83
CA GLY A 5 -54.40 0.07 -45.29
C GLY A 5 -53.90 -0.86 -46.41
N SER A 6 -53.02 -1.81 -46.03
CA SER A 6 -52.66 -3.07 -46.74
C SER A 6 -51.71 -2.97 -47.97
N ASN A 7 -50.79 -3.91 -48.26
CA ASN A 7 -50.43 -5.19 -47.65
C ASN A 7 -49.08 -5.72 -48.24
N LEU A 8 -48.29 -6.37 -47.38
CA LEU A 8 -47.52 -7.63 -47.57
C LEU A 8 -46.41 -7.80 -48.65
N ARG A 9 -45.21 -8.14 -48.11
CA ARG A 9 -44.30 -9.28 -48.46
C ARG A 9 -43.57 -9.23 -49.83
N ASP A 10 -42.30 -9.63 -50.00
CA ASP A 10 -41.46 -10.61 -49.31
C ASP A 10 -39.96 -10.25 -49.34
N THR A 11 -39.28 -10.95 -48.44
CA THR A 11 -37.86 -11.13 -48.19
C THR A 11 -36.98 -11.47 -49.41
N SER A 12 -35.80 -10.86 -49.47
CA SER A 12 -34.58 -11.62 -49.83
C SER A 12 -33.41 -11.12 -48.99
N SER A 13 -32.81 -12.07 -48.31
CA SER A 13 -31.73 -11.97 -47.33
C SER A 13 -30.43 -11.60 -48.05
N SER A 14 -29.91 -10.39 -47.85
CA SER A 14 -28.51 -10.09 -48.17
C SER A 14 -27.62 -10.76 -47.14
N SER A 15 -26.87 -11.76 -47.58
CA SER A 15 -25.78 -12.38 -46.82
C SER A 15 -24.62 -11.39 -46.74
N GLU A 16 -24.50 -10.68 -45.62
CA GLU A 16 -23.27 -10.00 -45.25
C GLU A 16 -22.33 -11.04 -44.64
N SER A 17 -21.20 -11.27 -45.30
CA SER A 17 -20.12 -12.13 -44.84
C SER A 17 -19.38 -11.47 -43.69
N GLU A 18 -19.38 -12.09 -42.51
CA GLU A 18 -18.50 -11.73 -41.41
C GLU A 18 -17.05 -12.08 -41.79
N GLU A 19 -16.23 -11.05 -42.06
CA GLU A 19 -14.77 -11.19 -42.09
C GLU A 19 -14.29 -11.44 -40.66
N SER A 20 -13.90 -12.69 -40.37
CA SER A 20 -13.17 -13.03 -39.17
C SER A 20 -11.74 -12.51 -39.28
N ASP A 21 -11.44 -11.40 -38.60
CA ASP A 21 -10.07 -10.97 -38.32
C ASP A 21 -9.40 -12.00 -37.41
N ASP A 22 -8.79 -13.00 -38.03
CA ASP A 22 -7.99 -14.03 -37.37
C ASP A 22 -6.66 -13.38 -36.93
N LEU A 23 -6.72 -12.65 -35.81
CA LEU A 23 -5.53 -12.20 -35.10
C LEU A 23 -4.79 -13.46 -34.65
N ASN A 24 -3.76 -13.85 -35.41
CA ASN A 24 -2.77 -14.83 -34.99
C ASN A 24 -2.14 -14.38 -33.66
N VAL A 25 -2.76 -14.76 -32.55
CA VAL A 25 -2.17 -14.63 -31.22
C VAL A 25 -1.04 -15.64 -31.16
N VAL A 26 0.17 -15.18 -31.46
CA VAL A 26 1.38 -15.97 -31.24
C VAL A 26 1.47 -16.24 -29.73
N GLU A 27 1.20 -17.47 -29.31
CA GLU A 27 1.44 -17.87 -27.93
C GLU A 27 2.94 -17.67 -27.61
N PRO A 28 3.27 -16.99 -26.50
CA PRO A 28 4.67 -16.75 -26.16
C PRO A 28 5.39 -18.08 -25.86
N GLU A 29 6.47 -18.34 -26.59
CA GLU A 29 7.39 -19.43 -26.26
C GLU A 29 8.14 -19.11 -24.95
N TRP A 30 7.85 -19.88 -23.91
CA TRP A 30 8.64 -19.85 -22.68
C TRP A 30 10.02 -20.45 -22.93
N ARG A 31 11.07 -19.67 -22.68
CA ARG A 31 12.47 -20.14 -22.72
C ARG A 31 13.07 -20.10 -21.33
N ASN A 32 13.96 -21.05 -21.05
CA ASN A 32 14.74 -21.01 -19.82
C ASN A 32 15.62 -19.75 -19.83
N PRO A 33 15.69 -19.00 -18.72
CA PRO A 33 16.49 -17.78 -18.65
C PRO A 33 17.97 -18.10 -18.89
N VAL A 34 18.60 -17.32 -19.76
CA VAL A 34 20.03 -17.41 -20.10
C VAL A 34 20.74 -16.19 -19.51
N GLY A 35 21.68 -16.39 -18.58
CA GLY A 35 22.45 -15.32 -17.92
C GLY A 35 22.76 -15.61 -16.45
N ASN A 36 23.55 -14.74 -15.81
CA ASN A 36 23.79 -14.77 -14.36
C ASN A 36 22.54 -14.28 -13.61
N HIS A 37 21.55 -15.15 -13.47
CA HIS A 37 20.41 -14.92 -12.59
C HIS A 37 20.74 -15.44 -11.19
N ILE A 38 20.09 -14.85 -10.19
CA ILE A 38 20.16 -15.36 -8.81
C ILE A 38 19.59 -16.78 -8.82
N VAL A 39 20.45 -17.77 -8.61
CA VAL A 39 20.04 -19.17 -8.45
C VAL A 39 19.61 -19.34 -7.00
N PHE A 40 18.31 -19.48 -6.77
CA PHE A 40 17.78 -19.74 -5.45
C PHE A 40 18.19 -21.17 -5.00
N PRO A 41 18.75 -21.34 -3.79
CA PRO A 41 19.12 -22.65 -3.23
C PRO A 41 18.07 -23.75 -3.46
N SER A 42 18.48 -24.98 -3.80
CA SER A 42 17.54 -26.09 -4.05
C SER A 42 16.55 -26.38 -2.92
N ASP A 43 16.85 -25.89 -1.71
CA ASP A 43 16.10 -26.11 -0.49
C ASP A 43 14.71 -25.44 -0.50
N TYR A 44 14.48 -24.44 -1.36
CA TYR A 44 13.15 -23.86 -1.61
C TYR A 44 12.14 -24.89 -2.13
N ALA A 45 12.60 -25.98 -2.77
CA ALA A 45 11.72 -27.03 -3.26
C ALA A 45 11.04 -27.82 -2.12
N ASN A 46 11.72 -27.97 -0.97
CA ASN A 46 11.28 -28.82 0.13
C ASN A 46 10.51 -28.06 1.24
N LYS A 47 10.65 -26.72 1.32
CA LYS A 47 9.98 -25.87 2.34
C LYS A 47 9.23 -24.68 1.73
N LYS A 48 8.52 -24.86 0.61
CA LYS A 48 7.72 -23.79 -0.01
C LYS A 48 6.46 -23.45 0.82
N GLY A 49 6.06 -22.18 0.80
CA GLY A 49 4.83 -21.70 1.41
C GLY A 49 5.03 -20.87 2.68
N ILE A 50 3.95 -20.67 3.43
CA ILE A 50 3.98 -19.99 4.72
C ILE A 50 4.79 -20.84 5.70
N ASN A 51 5.64 -20.21 6.50
CA ASN A 51 6.34 -20.87 7.59
C ASN A 51 5.33 -21.63 8.49
N THR A 52 5.50 -22.93 8.65
CA THR A 52 4.53 -23.80 9.35
C THR A 52 4.41 -23.47 10.83
N GLU A 53 5.48 -23.00 11.47
CA GLU A 53 5.46 -22.56 12.87
C GLU A 53 4.66 -21.27 13.01
N LEU A 54 4.86 -20.34 12.07
CA LEU A 54 4.07 -19.12 11.97
C LEU A 54 2.59 -19.42 11.72
N ALA A 55 2.29 -20.29 10.76
CA ALA A 55 0.92 -20.69 10.44
C ALA A 55 0.22 -21.35 11.64
N ALA A 56 0.92 -22.20 12.39
CA ALA A 56 0.40 -22.81 13.60
C ALA A 56 0.16 -21.79 14.71
N ALA A 57 1.08 -20.84 14.91
CA ALA A 57 0.91 -19.76 15.88
C ALA A 57 -0.26 -18.83 15.54
N LEU A 58 -0.65 -18.74 14.27
CA LEU A 58 -1.65 -17.82 13.76
C LEU A 58 -3.10 -18.34 13.76
N VAL A 59 -3.33 -19.63 14.02
CA VAL A 59 -4.67 -20.25 13.91
C VAL A 59 -5.71 -19.55 14.78
N ASP A 60 -5.31 -19.11 15.98
CA ASP A 60 -6.19 -18.47 16.96
C ASP A 60 -5.90 -16.97 17.14
N CYS A 61 -5.10 -16.37 16.23
CA CYS A 61 -4.75 -14.95 16.30
C CYS A 61 -5.83 -14.05 15.71
N SER A 62 -6.01 -12.90 16.33
CA SER A 62 -6.78 -11.79 15.78
C SER A 62 -6.09 -11.19 14.53
N PRO A 63 -6.83 -10.50 13.65
CA PRO A 63 -6.23 -9.79 12.51
C PRO A 63 -5.15 -8.78 12.92
N PHE A 64 -5.25 -8.19 14.12
CA PHE A 64 -4.25 -7.28 14.65
C PHE A 64 -2.95 -8.01 15.03
N GLU A 65 -3.05 -9.18 15.65
CA GLU A 65 -1.88 -10.01 15.98
C GLU A 65 -1.17 -10.49 14.71
N PHE A 66 -1.92 -10.89 13.69
CA PHE A 66 -1.36 -11.21 12.37
C PHE A 66 -0.61 -10.01 11.76
N PHE A 67 -1.23 -8.82 11.78
CA PHE A 67 -0.59 -7.60 11.28
C PHE A 67 0.71 -7.26 12.04
N SER A 68 0.72 -7.51 13.35
CA SER A 68 1.86 -7.22 14.24
C SER A 68 3.06 -8.13 14.03
N ILE A 69 2.93 -9.22 13.24
CA ILE A 69 4.08 -10.02 12.80
C ILE A 69 4.93 -9.25 11.79
N PHE A 70 4.28 -8.50 10.90
CA PHE A 70 4.95 -7.75 9.85
C PHE A 70 5.28 -6.34 10.30
N LEU A 71 4.36 -5.66 11.00
CA LEU A 71 4.60 -4.36 11.63
C LEU A 71 4.79 -4.54 13.13
N ASP A 72 5.92 -5.14 13.47
CA ASP A 72 6.30 -5.46 14.83
C ASP A 72 6.80 -4.24 15.61
N LYS A 73 7.15 -4.46 16.88
CA LYS A 73 7.63 -3.41 17.77
C LYS A 73 8.86 -2.68 17.23
N GLU A 74 9.74 -3.39 16.53
CA GLU A 74 10.96 -2.82 15.95
C GLU A 74 10.61 -1.80 14.86
N ILE A 75 9.73 -2.18 13.93
CA ILE A 75 9.26 -1.26 12.88
C ILE A 75 8.52 -0.06 13.48
N ILE A 76 7.64 -0.28 14.46
CA ILE A 76 6.93 0.84 15.10
C ILE A 76 7.92 1.76 15.83
N THR A 77 8.96 1.21 16.46
CA THR A 77 10.00 1.99 17.12
C THR A 77 10.77 2.84 16.12
N LEU A 78 11.19 2.26 14.98
CA LEU A 78 11.80 3.00 13.88
C LEU A 78 10.93 4.18 13.45
N MET A 79 9.64 3.94 13.19
CA MET A 79 8.72 5.01 12.77
C MET A 79 8.61 6.12 13.81
N VAL A 80 8.50 5.77 15.09
CA VAL A 80 8.36 6.75 16.19
C VAL A 80 9.63 7.58 16.33
N GLU A 81 10.79 6.92 16.43
CA GLU A 81 12.08 7.60 16.65
C GLU A 81 12.44 8.51 15.48
N GLN A 82 12.32 8.01 14.25
CA GLN A 82 12.70 8.77 13.06
C GLN A 82 11.72 9.92 12.75
N THR A 83 10.42 9.73 13.03
CA THR A 83 9.43 10.83 12.93
C THR A 83 9.71 11.92 13.96
N ASN A 84 10.05 11.55 15.20
CA ASN A 84 10.39 12.50 16.25
C ASN A 84 11.69 13.26 15.95
N LEU A 85 12.72 12.55 15.47
CA LEU A 85 13.98 13.14 15.05
C LEU A 85 13.78 14.12 13.87
N TYR A 86 13.05 13.70 12.84
CA TYR A 86 12.77 14.55 11.69
C TYR A 86 12.01 15.82 12.07
N ALA A 87 11.03 15.72 12.96
CA ALA A 87 10.31 16.88 13.45
C ALA A 87 11.25 17.90 14.12
N MET A 88 12.23 17.41 14.90
CA MET A 88 13.25 18.28 15.49
C MET A 88 14.14 18.91 14.42
N GLN A 89 14.59 18.15 13.42
CA GLN A 89 15.39 18.66 12.30
C GLN A 89 14.66 19.78 11.55
N VAL A 90 13.37 19.59 11.26
CA VAL A 90 12.54 20.60 10.58
C VAL A 90 12.36 21.85 11.45
N ILE A 91 12.01 21.68 12.73
CA ILE A 91 11.72 22.79 13.63
C ILE A 91 12.99 23.59 14.00
N CYS A 92 14.14 22.92 14.07
CA CYS A 92 15.42 23.52 14.43
C CYS A 92 16.31 23.87 13.22
N SER A 93 15.84 23.65 11.99
CA SER A 93 16.58 23.90 10.74
C SER A 93 17.01 25.37 10.55
N GLY A 94 16.44 26.30 11.30
CA GLY A 94 16.65 27.74 11.15
C GLY A 94 15.83 28.37 10.02
N GLU A 95 15.02 27.58 9.32
CA GLU A 95 14.04 28.10 8.36
C GLU A 95 12.83 28.69 9.08
N ASP A 96 12.34 29.84 8.60
CA ASP A 96 11.17 30.51 9.15
C ASP A 96 9.91 29.67 8.92
N ILE A 97 9.38 29.08 9.99
CA ILE A 97 8.08 28.39 9.96
C ILE A 97 6.97 29.45 9.87
N PRO A 98 6.06 29.38 8.87
CA PRO A 98 4.98 30.36 8.74
C PRO A 98 4.15 30.46 10.01
N GLN A 99 3.81 31.68 10.46
CA GLN A 99 3.13 31.95 11.73
C GLN A 99 1.91 31.05 12.00
N PHE A 100 1.10 30.76 10.97
CA PHE A 100 -0.11 29.94 11.08
C PHE A 100 0.11 28.46 10.74
N SER A 101 1.36 28.03 10.62
CA SER A 101 1.71 26.63 10.41
C SER A 101 1.27 25.80 11.60
N ARG A 102 0.75 24.61 11.31
CA ARG A 102 0.37 23.64 12.33
C ARG A 102 1.58 22.95 12.94
N LEU A 103 2.77 23.08 12.34
CA LEU A 103 4.02 22.58 12.89
C LEU A 103 4.32 23.16 14.28
N HIS A 104 3.83 24.36 14.59
CA HIS A 104 3.93 24.94 15.94
C HIS A 104 3.18 24.13 17.02
N GLN A 105 2.27 23.24 16.63
CA GLN A 105 1.54 22.35 17.53
C GLN A 105 2.17 20.96 17.61
N TRP A 106 3.40 20.79 17.08
CA TRP A 106 4.10 19.53 17.15
C TRP A 106 4.35 19.13 18.61
N THR A 107 4.03 17.88 18.89
CA THR A 107 4.46 17.17 20.09
C THR A 107 5.04 15.83 19.66
N PRO A 108 6.05 15.29 20.36
CA PRO A 108 6.59 13.97 20.07
C PRO A 108 5.49 12.91 20.00
N THR A 109 5.56 12.04 19.01
CA THR A 109 4.65 10.90 18.87
C THR A 109 5.14 9.71 19.70
N THR A 110 4.22 8.78 19.99
CA THR A 110 4.44 7.58 20.78
C THR A 110 4.07 6.33 19.99
N HIS A 111 4.47 5.15 20.46
CA HIS A 111 4.09 3.87 19.83
C HIS A 111 2.57 3.71 19.71
N GLU A 112 1.81 4.06 20.76
CA GLU A 112 0.35 3.98 20.75
C GLU A 112 -0.25 4.93 19.69
N GLU A 113 0.27 6.16 19.61
CA GLU A 113 -0.21 7.13 18.63
C GLU A 113 0.15 6.73 17.20
N MET A 114 1.34 6.18 16.98
CA MET A 114 1.77 5.66 15.68
C MET A 114 0.89 4.50 15.21
N LEU A 115 0.52 3.58 16.12
CA LEU A 115 -0.43 2.51 15.81
C LEU A 115 -1.82 3.05 15.43
N LYS A 116 -2.32 4.06 16.15
CA LYS A 116 -3.58 4.74 15.79
C LYS A 116 -3.49 5.40 14.42
N PHE A 117 -2.38 6.07 14.12
CA PHE A 117 -2.11 6.71 12.83
C PHE A 117 -2.12 5.69 11.68
N LEU A 118 -1.39 4.58 11.83
CA LEU A 118 -1.37 3.47 10.87
C LEU A 118 -2.74 2.82 10.71
N GLY A 119 -3.49 2.63 11.81
CA GLY A 119 -4.86 2.13 11.78
C GLY A 119 -5.79 3.03 10.96
N LEU A 120 -5.62 4.36 11.05
CA LEU A 120 -6.34 5.30 10.21
C LEU A 120 -5.91 5.21 8.73
N ILE A 121 -4.63 5.06 8.43
CA ILE A 121 -4.16 4.82 7.04
C ILE A 121 -4.79 3.53 6.48
N GLY A 122 -4.79 2.44 7.26
CA GLY A 122 -5.43 1.18 6.87
C GLY A 122 -6.93 1.35 6.63
N TYR A 123 -7.63 2.06 7.53
CA TYR A 123 -9.03 2.41 7.34
C TYR A 123 -9.27 3.20 6.04
N MET A 124 -8.42 4.17 5.71
CA MET A 124 -8.51 4.93 4.45
C MET A 124 -8.24 4.07 3.21
N GLY A 125 -7.47 2.98 3.36
CA GLY A 125 -7.28 1.98 2.32
C GLY A 125 -8.59 1.23 1.99
N LEU A 126 -9.37 0.90 3.02
CA LEU A 126 -10.65 0.20 2.92
C LEU A 126 -11.81 1.12 2.52
N VAL A 127 -11.90 2.28 3.16
CA VAL A 127 -12.97 3.26 2.95
C VAL A 127 -12.39 4.46 2.22
N ARG A 128 -12.73 4.62 0.95
CA ARG A 128 -12.22 5.72 0.12
C ARG A 128 -13.15 6.93 0.18
N MET A 129 -12.60 8.10 0.54
CA MET A 129 -13.29 9.38 0.53
C MET A 129 -12.68 10.34 -0.49
N PRO A 130 -13.41 11.35 -0.98
CA PRO A 130 -12.89 12.26 -2.01
C PRO A 130 -11.63 13.04 -1.60
N THR A 131 -11.50 13.37 -0.31
CA THR A 131 -10.30 14.03 0.23
C THR A 131 -10.08 13.61 1.68
N ILE A 132 -8.85 13.77 2.19
CA ILE A 132 -8.48 13.50 3.60
C ILE A 132 -9.44 14.23 4.56
N ARG A 133 -9.84 15.46 4.25
CA ARG A 133 -10.73 16.25 5.10
C ARG A 133 -12.12 15.63 5.27
N HIS A 134 -12.58 14.85 4.30
CA HIS A 134 -13.90 14.23 4.35
C HIS A 134 -13.98 13.14 5.42
N TYR A 135 -12.89 12.47 5.78
CA TYR A 135 -12.87 11.49 6.86
C TYR A 135 -13.23 12.08 8.24
N TRP A 136 -13.01 13.39 8.44
CA TRP A 136 -13.40 14.12 9.66
C TRP A 136 -14.67 14.96 9.47
N SER A 137 -15.38 14.77 8.38
CA SER A 137 -16.59 15.54 8.08
C SER A 137 -17.77 15.09 8.96
N ARG A 138 -18.50 16.07 9.50
CA ARG A 138 -19.78 15.84 10.19
C ARG A 138 -20.98 15.81 9.24
N LYS A 139 -20.77 16.05 7.94
CA LYS A 139 -21.86 15.97 6.95
C LYS A 139 -22.30 14.52 6.82
N ARG A 140 -23.62 14.29 6.82
CA ARG A 140 -24.23 12.95 6.75
C ARG A 140 -23.64 12.05 5.66
N LEU A 141 -23.34 12.63 4.49
CA LEU A 141 -22.75 11.92 3.34
C LEU A 141 -21.37 11.31 3.61
N PHE A 142 -20.60 11.89 4.51
CA PHE A 142 -19.20 11.53 4.77
C PHE A 142 -18.96 11.08 6.22
N HIS A 143 -20.04 10.93 6.99
CA HIS A 143 -19.93 10.63 8.40
C HIS A 143 -19.51 9.17 8.61
N SER A 144 -18.31 8.95 9.15
CA SER A 144 -17.75 7.62 9.42
C SER A 144 -18.12 7.07 10.81
N ASN A 145 -19.34 7.36 11.29
CA ASN A 145 -19.81 7.01 12.65
C ASN A 145 -18.84 7.39 13.79
N GLY A 146 -18.09 8.48 13.60
CA GLY A 146 -17.14 8.98 14.59
C GLY A 146 -15.82 8.19 14.71
N VAL A 147 -15.66 7.05 14.02
CA VAL A 147 -14.46 6.19 14.13
C VAL A 147 -13.18 7.01 13.97
N VAL A 148 -13.03 7.70 12.84
CA VAL A 148 -11.83 8.48 12.53
C VAL A 148 -11.62 9.63 13.51
N SER A 149 -12.68 10.41 13.80
CA SER A 149 -12.58 11.59 14.65
C SER A 149 -12.33 11.25 16.13
N ASN A 150 -12.76 10.08 16.59
CA ASN A 150 -12.55 9.62 17.96
C ASN A 150 -11.14 9.04 18.16
N THR A 151 -10.53 8.49 17.09
CA THR A 151 -9.16 7.95 17.15
C THR A 151 -8.10 9.05 17.18
N MET A 152 -8.22 10.06 16.31
CA MET A 152 -7.24 11.14 16.20
C MET A 152 -7.88 12.39 15.60
N SER A 153 -7.43 13.58 16.01
CA SER A 153 -7.88 14.81 15.36
C SER A 153 -7.30 14.94 13.94
N ARG A 154 -8.03 15.59 13.03
CA ARG A 154 -7.55 15.85 11.66
C ARG A 154 -6.23 16.61 11.66
N ASN A 155 -6.08 17.59 12.53
CA ASN A 155 -4.86 18.40 12.59
C ASN A 155 -3.67 17.55 13.01
N ARG A 156 -3.83 16.69 14.02
CA ARG A 156 -2.75 15.78 14.45
C ARG A 156 -2.41 14.77 13.37
N PHE A 157 -3.41 14.19 12.70
CA PHE A 157 -3.18 13.28 11.57
C PHE A 157 -2.41 13.95 10.43
N GLU A 158 -2.80 15.16 10.01
CA GLU A 158 -2.12 15.89 8.95
C GLU A 158 -0.68 16.28 9.35
N ILE A 159 -0.42 16.60 10.63
CA ILE A 159 0.94 16.86 11.13
C ILE A 159 1.79 15.57 11.10
N LEU A 160 1.26 14.44 11.58
CA LEU A 160 1.96 13.16 11.50
C LEU A 160 2.23 12.76 10.06
N LEU A 161 1.24 12.89 9.17
CA LEU A 161 1.40 12.61 7.74
C LEU A 161 2.50 13.46 7.09
N LEU A 162 2.67 14.71 7.53
CA LEU A 162 3.71 15.61 7.04
C LEU A 162 5.11 15.22 7.55
N LEU A 163 5.20 14.73 8.79
CA LEU A 163 6.47 14.46 9.47
C LEU A 163 6.85 12.98 9.49
N TRP A 164 6.02 12.09 8.94
CA TRP A 164 6.25 10.65 8.97
C TRP A 164 7.55 10.30 8.23
N HIS A 165 8.47 9.68 8.95
CA HIS A 165 9.84 9.48 8.49
C HIS A 165 10.44 8.16 8.98
N PHE A 166 11.49 7.68 8.30
CA PHE A 166 12.07 6.34 8.54
C PHE A 166 13.60 6.30 8.58
N SER A 167 14.28 7.44 8.48
CA SER A 167 15.75 7.52 8.41
C SER A 167 16.25 8.83 9.01
N ASP A 168 17.51 8.92 9.37
CA ASP A 168 18.11 10.20 9.76
C ASP A 168 18.53 11.00 8.50
N ASN A 169 17.97 12.19 8.28
CA ASN A 169 18.36 13.01 7.12
C ASN A 169 19.81 13.50 7.18
N GLU A 170 20.41 13.63 8.36
CA GLU A 170 21.81 14.04 8.50
C GLU A 170 22.79 12.95 8.01
N MET A 171 22.32 11.71 7.92
CA MET A 171 23.08 10.55 7.44
C MET A 171 22.77 10.21 5.97
N CYS A 172 21.88 10.95 5.31
CA CYS A 172 21.46 10.67 3.94
C CYS A 172 22.59 10.96 2.93
N PRO A 173 23.05 9.97 2.16
CA PRO A 173 24.04 10.21 1.10
C PRO A 173 23.47 11.14 0.02
N PRO A 174 24.28 12.02 -0.61
CA PRO A 174 23.80 12.96 -1.62
C PRO A 174 23.11 12.31 -2.83
N ASP A 175 23.57 11.10 -3.19
CA ASP A 175 23.13 10.38 -4.39
C ASP A 175 22.19 9.20 -4.10
N ASP A 176 21.79 9.00 -2.84
CA ASP A 176 20.89 7.90 -2.44
C ASP A 176 19.57 8.44 -1.88
N ARG A 177 18.61 8.67 -2.79
CA ARG A 177 17.24 9.07 -2.39
C ARG A 177 16.45 7.93 -1.76
N ALA A 178 16.81 6.67 -2.02
CA ALA A 178 16.12 5.51 -1.48
C ALA A 178 16.42 5.34 0.02
N TYR A 179 17.55 5.85 0.49
CA TYR A 179 17.93 5.91 1.90
C TYR A 179 16.79 6.33 2.84
N LYS A 180 15.92 7.26 2.40
CA LYS A 180 14.80 7.76 3.21
C LYS A 180 13.75 6.72 3.60
N VAL A 181 13.67 5.62 2.85
CA VAL A 181 12.74 4.51 3.09
C VAL A 181 13.47 3.19 3.32
N GLN A 182 14.77 3.13 2.99
CA GLN A 182 15.57 1.91 3.05
C GLN A 182 15.51 1.20 4.41
N PRO A 183 15.64 1.89 5.57
CA PRO A 183 15.57 1.20 6.86
C PRO A 183 14.23 0.48 7.10
N LEU A 184 13.12 1.06 6.65
CA LEU A 184 11.81 0.41 6.73
C LEU A 184 11.73 -0.78 5.77
N ILE A 185 12.23 -0.62 4.54
CA ILE A 185 12.22 -1.68 3.54
C ILE A 185 13.04 -2.88 4.00
N ASP A 186 14.24 -2.65 4.55
CA ASP A 186 15.11 -3.72 5.03
C ASP A 186 14.43 -4.55 6.11
N LEU A 187 13.84 -3.88 7.11
CA LEU A 187 13.08 -4.56 8.17
C LEU A 187 11.89 -5.34 7.60
N LEU A 188 11.09 -4.73 6.72
CA LEU A 188 9.95 -5.40 6.12
C LEU A 188 10.36 -6.63 5.30
N VAL A 189 11.41 -6.49 4.48
CA VAL A 189 11.95 -7.60 3.67
C VAL A 189 12.39 -8.75 4.58
N GLU A 190 13.07 -8.46 5.68
CA GLU A 190 13.44 -9.48 6.67
C GLU A 190 12.19 -10.19 7.23
N LYS A 191 11.17 -9.44 7.68
CA LYS A 191 9.93 -10.06 8.20
C LYS A 191 9.22 -10.92 7.15
N PHE A 192 9.16 -10.46 5.89
CA PHE A 192 8.52 -11.21 4.81
C PHE A 192 9.29 -12.48 4.44
N GLN A 193 10.63 -12.42 4.38
CA GLN A 193 11.47 -13.58 4.11
C GLN A 193 11.36 -14.65 5.21
N ASN A 194 11.21 -14.24 6.47
CA ASN A 194 11.00 -15.16 7.58
C ASN A 194 9.59 -15.80 7.57
N ALA A 195 8.59 -15.07 7.06
CA ALA A 195 7.21 -15.52 7.04
C ALA A 195 6.88 -16.45 5.86
N PHE A 196 7.53 -16.26 4.71
CA PHE A 196 7.17 -16.96 3.48
C PHE A 196 8.40 -17.40 2.68
N THR A 197 8.40 -18.68 2.31
CA THR A 197 9.42 -19.26 1.43
C THR A 197 8.84 -19.41 0.02
N PRO A 198 9.39 -18.71 -0.99
CA PRO A 198 8.87 -18.78 -2.36
C PRO A 198 8.97 -20.17 -2.97
N GLY A 199 8.03 -20.48 -3.87
CA GLY A 199 8.06 -21.68 -4.70
C GLY A 199 9.00 -21.54 -5.91
N SER A 200 9.10 -22.59 -6.72
CA SER A 200 10.02 -22.68 -7.86
C SER A 200 9.58 -21.91 -9.13
N THR A 201 8.38 -21.33 -9.15
CA THR A 201 7.84 -20.64 -10.32
C THR A 201 7.89 -19.13 -10.10
N PHE A 202 8.65 -18.44 -10.96
CA PHE A 202 8.76 -16.98 -10.93
C PHE A 202 8.18 -16.39 -12.22
N ALA A 203 7.46 -15.27 -12.11
CA ALA A 203 7.06 -14.49 -13.26
C ALA A 203 8.23 -13.57 -13.66
N SER A 204 8.96 -13.90 -14.73
CA SER A 204 9.91 -12.98 -15.35
C SER A 204 9.19 -12.16 -16.42
N THR A 205 8.87 -10.90 -16.13
CA THR A 205 8.51 -9.94 -17.18
C THR A 205 9.79 -9.40 -17.78
N ASN A 206 10.11 -9.82 -19.01
CA ASN A 206 11.18 -9.20 -19.79
C ASN A 206 10.78 -7.75 -20.12
N HIS A 207 11.65 -6.81 -19.78
CA HIS A 207 11.63 -5.43 -20.28
C HIS A 207 12.51 -5.31 -21.53
#